data_AF-A0A7C0Y740-F1
#
_entry.id   AF-A0A7C0Y740-F1
#
_cell.length_a   1.000
_cell.length_b   1.000
_cell.length_c   1.000
_cell.angle_alpha   90.00
_cell.angle_beta   90.00
_cell.angle_gamma   90.00
#
_symmetry.space_group_name_H-M   'P 1'
#
loop_
_entity.id
_entity.type
_entity.pdbx_description
1 polymer ?
#
loop_
_entity_poly.entity_id
_entity_poly.type
_entity_poly.pdbx_seq_one_letter_code
_entity_poly.pdbx_strand_id
1 'polypeptide(L)'
;GADKKYKAILIHTAGQSPRNCRKIIRRLHDELGLPVYVFTDADPWGVHIASVLIHGSALSAHIKEINVPDAVWAGVWPSDIRRYKLPSMKLSDRDIKRIQELESDPRYQKDPWKREIKEFWRVKRKAELEAFSRYGLEFIVEEFLPERLAELQKR
;
A
#
# COMPACT_ATOMS: atom_id res chain seq x y z
N GLY A 1 14.53 15.65 4.47
CA GLY A 1 13.57 14.53 4.53
C GLY A 1 12.85 14.42 3.21
N ALA A 2 12.26 13.25 2.93
CA ALA A 2 11.48 13.01 1.72
C ALA A 2 10.32 14.02 1.55
N ASP A 3 9.71 14.44 2.66
CA ASP A 3 8.68 15.48 2.76
C ASP A 3 9.10 16.81 2.10
N LYS A 4 10.27 17.34 2.46
CA LYS A 4 10.77 18.61 1.90
C LYS A 4 11.21 18.45 0.45
N LYS A 5 11.85 17.33 0.12
CA LYS A 5 12.36 17.07 -1.24
C LYS A 5 11.23 16.95 -2.25
N TYR A 6 10.17 16.20 -1.90
CA TYR A 6 9.03 15.95 -2.79
C TYR A 6 7.85 16.90 -2.56
N LYS A 7 7.98 17.90 -1.67
CA LYS A 7 6.90 18.80 -1.26
C LYS A 7 5.64 18.01 -0.86
N ALA A 8 5.85 16.96 -0.07
CA ALA A 8 4.83 15.97 0.28
C ALA A 8 4.46 16.05 1.75
N ILE A 9 3.19 15.74 2.05
CA ILE A 9 2.71 15.53 3.41
C ILE A 9 2.84 14.04 3.74
N LEU A 10 3.62 13.70 4.75
CA LEU A 10 3.78 12.32 5.21
C LEU A 10 2.84 12.05 6.39
N ILE A 11 2.00 11.02 6.26
CA ILE A 11 1.05 10.61 7.29
C ILE A 11 1.32 9.16 7.66
N HIS A 12 1.78 8.93 8.89
CA HIS A 12 1.94 7.59 9.43
C HIS A 12 0.63 7.10 10.08
N THR A 13 0.12 5.95 9.66
CA THR A 13 -1.17 5.41 10.14
C THR A 13 -1.06 4.41 11.29
N ALA A 14 0.15 3.98 11.66
CA ALA A 14 0.42 2.96 12.69
C ALA A 14 -0.39 1.65 12.48
N GLY A 15 -0.41 1.15 11.25
CA GLY A 15 -1.18 -0.03 10.85
C GLY A 15 -2.51 0.34 10.21
N GLN A 16 -3.60 -0.34 10.60
CA GLN A 16 -4.94 -0.03 10.09
C GLN A 16 -5.34 1.39 10.52
N SER A 17 -5.56 2.26 9.53
CA SER A 17 -5.77 3.68 9.79
C SER A 17 -7.02 3.97 10.63
N PRO A 18 -6.87 4.67 11.78
CA PRO A 18 -8.00 5.11 12.59
C PRO A 18 -8.98 5.97 11.78
N ARG A 19 -10.26 5.98 12.17
CA ARG A 19 -11.31 6.74 11.44
C ARG A 19 -10.97 8.22 11.26
N ASN A 20 -10.48 8.87 12.31
CA ASN A 20 -10.14 10.30 12.24
C ASN A 20 -8.92 10.57 11.35
N CYS A 21 -7.94 9.67 11.33
CA CYS A 21 -6.81 9.75 10.41
C CYS A 21 -7.31 9.68 8.96
N ARG A 22 -8.19 8.72 8.63
CA ARG A 22 -8.77 8.62 7.29
C ARG A 22 -9.61 9.84 6.89
N LYS A 23 -10.36 10.43 7.83
CA LYS A 23 -11.08 11.70 7.60
C LYS A 23 -10.14 12.83 7.24
N ILE A 24 -9.01 12.98 7.95
CA ILE A 24 -8.02 14.01 7.62
C ILE A 24 -7.44 13.79 6.23
N ILE A 25 -7.05 12.54 5.90
CA ILE A 25 -6.55 12.21 4.56
C ILE A 25 -7.60 12.53 3.49
N ARG A 26 -8.86 12.19 3.71
CA ARG A 26 -9.96 12.49 2.79
C ARG A 26 -10.17 13.99 2.60
N ARG A 27 -10.12 14.79 3.68
CA ARG A 27 -10.23 16.25 3.60
C ARG A 27 -9.07 16.88 2.82
N LEU A 28 -7.83 16.43 3.07
CA LEU A 28 -6.67 16.88 2.29
C LEU A 28 -6.83 16.57 0.80
N HIS A 29 -7.43 15.43 0.47
CA HIS A 29 -7.73 15.07 -0.92
C HIS A 29 -8.86 15.94 -1.51
N ASP A 30 -10.03 15.98 -0.87
CA ASP A 30 -11.24 16.61 -1.42
C ASP A 30 -11.17 18.14 -1.40
N GLU A 31 -10.64 18.73 -0.32
CA GLU A 31 -10.63 20.19 -0.13
C GLU A 31 -9.43 20.86 -0.79
N LEU A 32 -8.29 20.17 -0.89
CA LEU A 32 -7.04 20.72 -1.43
C LEU A 32 -6.59 20.07 -2.75
N GLY A 33 -7.33 19.07 -3.26
CA GLY A 33 -7.02 18.38 -4.51
C GLY A 33 -5.72 17.57 -4.46
N LEU A 34 -5.23 17.20 -3.27
CA LEU A 34 -3.95 16.52 -3.13
C LEU A 34 -4.07 15.02 -3.48
N PRO A 35 -3.23 14.47 -4.37
CA PRO A 35 -3.24 13.04 -4.66
C PRO A 35 -2.76 12.25 -3.44
N VAL A 36 -3.38 11.10 -3.19
CA VAL A 36 -3.08 10.23 -2.05
C VAL A 36 -2.44 8.94 -2.53
N TYR A 37 -1.19 8.71 -2.13
CA TYR A 37 -0.46 7.47 -2.39
C TYR A 37 -0.28 6.70 -1.08
N VAL A 38 -0.61 5.41 -1.11
CA VAL A 38 -0.58 4.55 0.08
C VAL A 38 0.60 3.59 -0.02
N PHE A 39 1.54 3.72 0.93
CA PHE A 39 2.67 2.82 1.06
C PHE A 39 2.49 1.88 2.25
N THR A 40 2.64 0.58 2.01
CA THR A 40 2.51 -0.50 2.98
C THR A 40 3.54 -1.59 2.71
N ASP A 41 3.69 -2.53 3.65
CA ASP A 41 4.53 -3.71 3.45
C ASP A 41 4.05 -4.59 2.30
N ALA A 42 4.98 -5.35 1.72
CA ALA A 42 4.71 -6.36 0.70
C ALA A 42 4.23 -7.67 1.37
N ASP A 43 3.09 -7.57 2.05
CA ASP A 43 2.45 -8.67 2.76
C ASP A 43 0.91 -8.55 2.68
N PRO A 44 0.14 -9.62 2.99
CA PRO A 44 -1.31 -9.57 2.83
C PRO A 44 -2.00 -8.60 3.83
N TRP A 45 -1.34 -8.19 4.91
CA TRP A 45 -1.88 -7.21 5.84
C TRP A 45 -1.73 -5.79 5.31
N GLY A 46 -0.60 -5.48 4.67
CA GLY A 46 -0.36 -4.24 3.94
C GLY A 46 -1.39 -4.02 2.83
N VAL A 47 -1.67 -5.05 2.04
CA VAL A 47 -2.77 -5.04 1.05
C VAL A 47 -4.10 -4.67 1.71
N HIS A 48 -4.40 -5.27 2.86
CA HIS A 48 -5.64 -4.99 3.58
C HIS A 48 -5.70 -3.56 4.13
N ILE A 49 -4.61 -3.06 4.70
CA ILE A 49 -4.49 -1.68 5.22
C ILE A 49 -4.77 -0.67 4.10
N ALA A 50 -4.12 -0.84 2.95
CA ALA A 50 -4.35 0.04 1.80
C ALA A 50 -5.81 -0.02 1.34
N SER A 51 -6.39 -1.22 1.25
CA SER A 51 -7.79 -1.36 0.85
C SER A 51 -8.78 -0.75 1.84
N VAL A 52 -8.47 -0.72 3.13
CA VAL A 52 -9.37 -0.11 4.13
C VAL A 52 -9.39 1.41 4.01
N LEU A 53 -8.28 2.02 3.62
CA LEU A 53 -8.21 3.44 3.31
C LEU A 53 -8.98 3.76 2.02
N ILE A 54 -8.83 2.92 0.98
CA ILE A 54 -9.40 3.16 -0.36
C ILE A 54 -10.89 2.77 -0.43
N HIS A 55 -11.21 1.52 -0.12
CA HIS A 55 -12.55 0.94 -0.26
C HIS A 55 -13.39 1.01 1.03
N GLY A 56 -12.80 1.39 2.16
CA GLY A 56 -13.45 1.31 3.46
C GLY A 56 -13.40 -0.08 4.09
N SER A 57 -13.86 -0.17 5.34
CA SER A 57 -13.97 -1.44 6.08
C SER A 57 -15.43 -1.87 6.21
N ALA A 58 -15.67 -3.19 6.26
CA ALA A 58 -17.02 -3.74 6.47
C ALA A 58 -17.69 -3.18 7.74
N LEU A 59 -16.91 -3.06 8.83
CA LEU A 59 -17.34 -2.48 10.12
C LEU A 59 -17.77 -1.01 10.04
N SER A 60 -17.48 -0.31 8.95
CA SER A 60 -17.81 1.11 8.80
C SER A 60 -18.46 1.39 7.45
N ALA A 61 -19.02 0.36 6.78
CA ALA A 61 -19.71 0.51 5.50
C ALA A 61 -20.94 1.45 5.60
N HIS A 62 -21.51 1.62 6.79
CA HIS A 62 -22.60 2.56 7.07
C HIS A 62 -22.14 4.01 7.24
N ILE A 63 -20.84 4.26 7.46
CA ILE A 63 -20.28 5.59 7.64
C ILE A 63 -19.75 6.06 6.30
N LYS A 64 -20.44 7.01 5.70
CA LYS A 64 -20.02 7.65 4.44
C LYS A 64 -18.80 8.55 4.70
N GLU A 65 -18.02 8.81 3.64
CA GLU A 65 -16.98 9.86 3.61
C GLU A 65 -15.76 9.63 4.53
N ILE A 66 -15.47 8.38 4.89
CA ILE A 66 -14.26 8.04 5.67
C ILE A 66 -13.18 7.33 4.86
N ASN A 67 -13.50 6.86 3.66
CA ASN A 67 -12.54 6.24 2.75
C ASN A 67 -12.19 7.22 1.63
N VAL A 68 -11.08 6.97 0.95
CA VAL A 68 -10.57 7.78 -0.16
C VAL A 68 -10.51 6.91 -1.41
N PRO A 69 -11.62 6.74 -2.15
CA PRO A 69 -11.66 5.87 -3.34
C PRO A 69 -10.59 6.16 -4.39
N ASP A 70 -10.20 7.42 -4.53
CA ASP A 70 -9.21 7.88 -5.51
C ASP A 70 -7.76 7.72 -5.04
N ALA A 71 -7.55 7.28 -3.79
CA ALA A 71 -6.21 6.98 -3.30
C ALA A 71 -5.63 5.77 -4.03
N VAL A 72 -4.33 5.83 -4.32
CA VAL A 72 -3.62 4.82 -5.10
C VAL A 72 -2.74 3.98 -4.17
N TRP A 73 -2.93 2.66 -4.19
CA TRP A 73 -2.01 1.75 -3.52
C TRP A 73 -0.71 1.65 -4.31
N ALA A 74 0.35 2.27 -3.77
CA ALA A 74 1.64 2.44 -4.45
C ALA A 74 2.68 1.37 -4.11
N GLY A 75 2.29 0.36 -3.32
CA GLY A 75 3.16 -0.71 -2.87
C GLY A 75 3.68 -0.46 -1.46
N VAL A 76 4.77 -1.08 -1.02
CA VAL A 76 5.60 -2.06 -1.72
C VAL A 76 4.75 -3.24 -2.17
N TRP A 77 4.92 -3.63 -3.44
CA TRP A 77 4.17 -4.75 -4.00
C TRP A 77 4.89 -6.08 -3.82
N PRO A 78 4.18 -7.22 -3.80
CA PRO A 78 4.81 -8.53 -3.82
C PRO A 78 5.75 -8.72 -5.02
N SER A 79 5.43 -8.14 -6.18
CA SER A 79 6.34 -8.12 -7.33
C SER A 79 7.68 -7.43 -7.05
N ASP A 80 7.68 -6.42 -6.16
CA ASP A 80 8.87 -5.63 -5.84
C ASP A 80 9.89 -6.45 -5.07
N ILE A 81 9.46 -7.47 -4.32
CA ILE A 81 10.36 -8.41 -3.63
C ILE A 81 11.34 -9.04 -4.63
N ARG A 82 10.85 -9.43 -5.81
CA ARG A 82 11.69 -10.00 -6.88
C ARG A 82 12.41 -8.92 -7.66
N ARG A 83 11.73 -7.83 -8.02
CA ARG A 83 12.29 -6.72 -8.82
C ARG A 83 13.54 -6.13 -8.15
N TYR A 84 13.45 -5.84 -6.86
CA TYR A 84 14.53 -5.25 -6.07
C TYR A 84 15.26 -6.28 -5.21
N LYS A 85 15.05 -7.59 -5.39
CA LYS A 85 15.72 -8.67 -4.63
C LYS A 85 15.72 -8.41 -3.10
N LEU A 86 14.58 -7.99 -2.57
CA LEU A 86 14.46 -7.53 -1.19
C LEU A 86 14.72 -8.66 -0.18
N PRO A 87 15.39 -8.35 0.95
CA PRO A 87 15.27 -9.16 2.16
C PRO A 87 13.79 -9.47 2.43
N SER A 88 13.50 -10.74 2.63
CA SER A 88 12.12 -11.21 2.73
C SER A 88 12.07 -12.46 3.59
N MET A 89 10.88 -12.81 4.05
CA MET A 89 10.61 -14.00 4.85
C MET A 89 9.54 -14.87 4.19
N LYS A 90 9.55 -16.17 4.49
CA LYS A 90 8.51 -17.08 3.99
C LYS A 90 7.13 -16.66 4.52
N LEU A 91 6.11 -16.83 3.71
CA LEU A 91 4.72 -16.67 4.16
C LEU A 91 4.41 -17.71 5.24
N SER A 92 3.72 -17.28 6.30
CA SER A 92 3.15 -18.18 7.31
C SER A 92 1.81 -18.75 6.83
N ASP A 93 1.31 -19.80 7.49
CA ASP A 93 -0.02 -20.36 7.20
C ASP A 93 -1.14 -19.31 7.36
N ARG A 94 -0.96 -18.38 8.32
CA ARG A 94 -1.89 -17.26 8.52
C ARG A 94 -1.86 -16.30 7.33
N ASP A 95 -0.69 -16.02 6.78
CA ASP A 95 -0.54 -15.17 5.59
C ASP A 95 -1.17 -15.85 4.37
N ILE A 96 -0.94 -17.15 4.18
CA ILE A 96 -1.52 -17.96 3.10
C ILE A 96 -3.04 -17.93 3.15
N LYS A 97 -3.62 -18.19 4.33
CA LYS A 97 -5.08 -18.12 4.51
C LYS A 97 -5.59 -16.71 4.18
N ARG A 98 -4.89 -15.67 4.60
CA ARG A 98 -5.29 -14.29 4.32
C ARG A 98 -5.24 -13.98 2.83
N ILE A 99 -4.24 -14.45 2.09
CA ILE A 99 -4.13 -14.27 0.64
C ILE A 99 -5.36 -14.89 -0.06
N GLN A 100 -5.76 -16.09 0.33
CA GLN A 100 -6.94 -16.75 -0.24
C GLN A 100 -8.23 -15.96 0.02
N GLU A 101 -8.39 -15.40 1.23
CA GLU A 101 -9.51 -14.51 1.55
C GLU A 101 -9.53 -13.27 0.65
N LEU A 102 -8.37 -12.63 0.45
CA LEU A 102 -8.24 -11.46 -0.44
C LEU A 102 -8.54 -11.81 -1.91
N GLU A 103 -8.13 -13.00 -2.39
CA GLU A 103 -8.44 -13.45 -3.76
C GLU A 103 -9.93 -13.66 -4.01
N SER A 104 -10.69 -14.03 -2.97
CA SER A 104 -12.13 -14.25 -3.08
C SER A 104 -12.95 -12.95 -3.02
N ASP A 105 -12.36 -11.86 -2.53
CA ASP A 105 -13.09 -10.62 -2.26
C ASP A 105 -13.22 -9.75 -3.52
N PRO A 106 -14.43 -9.29 -3.87
CA PRO A 106 -14.70 -8.49 -5.08
C PRO A 106 -13.87 -7.21 -5.21
N ARG A 107 -13.43 -6.62 -4.09
CA ARG A 107 -12.65 -5.37 -4.07
C ARG A 107 -11.28 -5.53 -4.72
N TYR A 108 -10.76 -6.76 -4.75
CA TYR A 108 -9.41 -7.04 -5.24
C TYR A 108 -9.39 -7.66 -6.64
N GLN A 109 -10.51 -7.65 -7.37
CA GLN A 109 -10.63 -8.32 -8.67
C GLN A 109 -10.13 -7.48 -9.86
N LYS A 110 -9.65 -6.26 -9.61
CA LYS A 110 -9.07 -5.37 -10.62
C LYS A 110 -7.59 -5.17 -10.37
N ASP A 111 -6.86 -4.86 -11.43
CA ASP A 111 -5.45 -4.50 -11.31
C ASP A 111 -5.29 -3.11 -10.66
N PRO A 112 -4.23 -2.90 -9.86
CA PRO A 112 -3.10 -3.81 -9.61
C PRO A 112 -3.37 -4.91 -8.56
N TRP A 113 -4.45 -4.83 -7.79
CA TRP A 113 -4.74 -5.74 -6.67
C TRP A 113 -4.71 -7.21 -7.07
N LYS A 114 -5.45 -7.59 -8.11
CA LYS A 114 -5.55 -8.98 -8.57
C LYS A 114 -4.20 -9.54 -8.96
N ARG A 115 -3.42 -8.78 -9.73
CA ARG A 115 -2.08 -9.15 -10.16
C ARG A 115 -1.15 -9.35 -8.96
N GLU A 116 -1.12 -8.40 -8.04
CA GLU A 116 -0.20 -8.43 -6.90
C GLU A 116 -0.54 -9.53 -5.89
N ILE A 117 -1.83 -9.76 -5.63
CA ILE A 117 -2.25 -10.85 -4.74
C ILE A 117 -1.84 -12.20 -5.34
N LYS A 118 -2.00 -12.38 -6.66
CA LYS A 118 -1.54 -13.60 -7.35
C LYS A 118 -0.02 -13.76 -7.31
N GLU A 119 0.74 -12.67 -7.28
CA GLU A 119 2.20 -12.73 -7.24
C GLU A 119 2.71 -13.31 -5.91
N PHE A 120 1.94 -13.25 -4.80
CA PHE A 120 2.29 -13.96 -3.57
C PHE A 120 2.45 -15.47 -3.78
N TRP A 121 1.68 -16.11 -4.67
CA TRP A 121 1.81 -17.54 -4.95
C TRP A 121 3.08 -17.91 -5.70
N ARG A 122 3.61 -16.96 -6.48
CA ARG A 122 4.87 -17.11 -7.22
C ARG A 122 6.07 -16.82 -6.32
N VAL A 123 6.01 -15.73 -5.56
CA VAL A 123 7.10 -15.29 -4.69
C VAL A 123 7.19 -16.16 -3.44
N LYS A 124 6.05 -16.54 -2.85
CA LYS A 124 5.91 -17.29 -1.58
C LYS A 124 6.64 -16.65 -0.39
N ARG A 125 6.86 -15.33 -0.45
CA ARG A 125 7.54 -14.54 0.56
C ARG A 125 6.82 -13.21 0.76
N LYS A 126 7.08 -12.60 1.91
CA LYS A 126 6.69 -11.23 2.27
C LYS A 126 7.90 -10.40 2.65
N ALA A 127 7.79 -9.08 2.54
CA ALA A 127 8.84 -8.14 2.92
C ALA A 127 8.26 -6.89 3.58
N GLU A 128 8.98 -6.37 4.57
CA GLU A 128 8.69 -5.09 5.22
C GLU A 128 9.23 -3.92 4.37
N LEU A 129 8.66 -2.73 4.52
CA LEU A 129 9.15 -1.50 3.90
C LEU A 129 10.63 -1.24 4.23
N GLU A 130 11.04 -1.54 5.46
CA GLU A 130 12.43 -1.42 5.91
C GLU A 130 13.41 -2.33 5.14
N ALA A 131 12.93 -3.32 4.38
CA ALA A 131 13.79 -4.22 3.62
C ALA A 131 14.65 -3.49 2.56
N PHE A 132 14.20 -2.32 2.09
CA PHE A 132 14.98 -1.48 1.18
C PHE A 132 16.26 -0.91 1.83
N SER A 133 16.35 -0.87 3.16
CA SER A 133 17.56 -0.43 3.87
C SER A 133 18.81 -1.25 3.53
N ARG A 134 18.66 -2.46 2.97
CA ARG A 134 19.77 -3.24 2.39
C ARG A 134 20.58 -2.44 1.36
N TYR A 135 19.94 -1.54 0.62
CA TYR A 135 20.55 -0.72 -0.41
C TYR A 135 20.99 0.66 0.11
N GLY A 136 20.89 0.89 1.41
CA GLY A 136 21.12 2.19 2.06
C GLY A 136 19.82 2.83 2.53
N LEU A 137 19.91 3.64 3.59
CA LEU A 137 18.75 4.30 4.21
C LEU A 137 18.04 5.28 3.27
N GLU A 138 18.76 5.80 2.27
CA GLU A 138 18.24 6.79 1.32
C GLU A 138 17.60 6.16 0.07
N PHE A 139 17.78 4.86 -0.17
CA PHE A 139 17.32 4.19 -1.41
C PHE A 139 15.82 4.37 -1.67
N ILE A 140 15.00 4.28 -0.62
CA ILE A 140 13.54 4.49 -0.72
C ILE A 140 13.25 5.88 -1.29
N VAL A 141 13.96 6.89 -0.77
CA VAL A 141 13.72 8.30 -1.07
C VAL A 141 14.32 8.67 -2.43
N GLU A 142 15.50 8.17 -2.75
CA GLU A 142 16.27 8.58 -3.94
C GLU A 142 15.90 7.81 -5.20
N GLU A 143 15.52 6.53 -5.09
CA GLU A 143 15.28 5.67 -6.25
C GLU A 143 13.85 5.14 -6.30
N PHE A 144 13.41 4.42 -5.27
CA PHE A 144 12.13 3.70 -5.30
C PHE A 144 10.91 4.63 -5.43
N LEU A 145 10.81 5.66 -4.58
CA LEU A 145 9.66 6.57 -4.59
C LEU A 145 9.56 7.35 -5.91
N PRO A 146 10.63 7.98 -6.44
CA PRO A 146 10.59 8.63 -7.75
C PRO A 146 10.16 7.72 -8.89
N GLU A 147 10.74 6.52 -8.96
CA GLU A 147 10.42 5.54 -10.00
C GLU A 147 8.94 5.13 -9.91
N ARG A 148 8.47 4.78 -8.71
CA ARG A 148 7.08 4.37 -8.50
C ARG A 148 6.08 5.48 -8.81
N LEU A 149 6.33 6.70 -8.33
CA LEU A 149 5.41 7.81 -8.57
C LEU A 149 5.34 8.16 -10.06
N ALA A 150 6.47 8.12 -10.78
CA ALA A 150 6.50 8.30 -12.23
C ALA A 150 5.73 7.19 -12.98
N GLU A 151 5.80 5.94 -12.53
CA GLU A 151 5.02 4.83 -13.10
C GLU A 151 3.50 5.02 -12.90
N LEU A 152 3.09 5.53 -11.74
CA LEU A 152 1.69 5.72 -11.39
C LEU A 152 1.07 6.95 -12.08
N GLN A 153 1.85 8.01 -12.31
CA GLN A 153 1.39 9.22 -13.01
C GLN A 153 1.30 9.06 -14.54
N LYS A 154 1.95 8.05 -15.12
CA LYS A 154 1.89 7.75 -16.56
C LYS A 154 0.63 6.97 -16.99
N ARG A 155 -0.21 6.59 -16.03
CA ARG A 155 -1.44 5.81 -16.24
C ARG A 155 -2.66 6.70 -16.18
#